data_AF-A0A8C5Z4S4-F1
#
_entry.id   AF-A0A8C5Z4S4-F1
#
_cell.length_a   1.000
_cell.length_b   1.000
_cell.length_c   1.000
_cell.angle_alpha   90.00
_cell.angle_beta   90.00
_cell.angle_gamma   90.00
#
_symmetry.space_group_name_H-M   'P 1'
#
loop_
_entity.id
_entity.type
_entity.pdbx_description
1 polymer ?
#
loop_
_entity_poly.entity_id
_entity_poly.type
_entity_poly.pdbx_seq_one_letter_code
_entity_poly.pdbx_strand_id
1 'polypeptide(L)'
;MILTLAYFMLGTLLLGVFAEDTVSQIGINDSLWYPYDEALVLKPLPNNDLLLSFAFQLQSEPFDPAVSSMSYDAYEHYTTFPRAIPPLLESTATRQFHLRFTRGFWDALSWGQLPHAGKEAGASGVELWSQVQAMDQEQAFHNWKKLSNSLSGLFCSSLNFIDESRTTFPRRSYASDIGAPLFNSTEKLYLMRASLPNEPICTENLTPFIKLLMVSRYCC
;
A
#
# COMPACT_ATOMS: atom_id res chain seq x y z
N MET A 1 -82.93 -9.52 38.71
CA MET A 1 -82.01 -10.23 39.62
C MET A 1 -81.44 -11.41 38.88
N ILE A 2 -80.31 -11.21 38.20
CA ILE A 2 -79.57 -12.28 37.51
C ILE A 2 -78.40 -12.61 38.42
N LEU A 3 -78.44 -13.79 39.04
CA LEU A 3 -77.34 -14.36 39.80
C LEU A 3 -76.34 -14.95 38.80
N THR A 4 -75.15 -14.39 38.72
CA THR A 4 -74.00 -15.00 38.03
C THR A 4 -72.98 -15.41 39.09
N LEU A 5 -72.84 -16.73 39.26
CA LEU A 5 -71.83 -17.38 40.10
C LEU A 5 -70.44 -17.12 39.53
N ALA A 6 -69.56 -16.52 40.32
CA ALA A 6 -68.13 -16.40 40.03
C ALA A 6 -67.41 -17.69 40.48
N TYR A 7 -66.83 -18.42 39.52
CA TYR A 7 -65.91 -19.53 39.80
C TYR A 7 -64.49 -18.98 39.97
N PHE A 8 -63.87 -19.26 41.11
CA PHE A 8 -62.48 -18.92 41.42
C PHE A 8 -61.61 -20.14 41.11
N MET A 9 -60.82 -20.09 40.03
CA MET A 9 -59.83 -21.12 39.70
C MET A 9 -58.42 -20.51 39.86
N LEU A 10 -57.74 -20.92 40.92
CA LEU A 10 -56.36 -20.54 41.21
C LEU A 10 -55.42 -21.39 40.33
N GLY A 11 -54.98 -20.86 39.19
CA GLY A 11 -53.99 -21.49 38.33
C GLY A 11 -52.63 -20.81 38.50
N THR A 12 -51.69 -21.47 39.16
CA THR A 12 -50.27 -21.07 39.22
C THR A 12 -49.62 -21.24 37.85
N LEU A 13 -49.25 -20.13 37.21
CA LEU A 13 -48.51 -20.10 35.95
C LEU A 13 -46.99 -20.07 36.26
N LEU A 14 -46.30 -21.18 36.03
CA LEU A 14 -44.83 -21.22 35.99
C LEU A 14 -44.37 -20.77 34.59
N LEU A 15 -43.93 -19.52 34.48
CA LEU A 15 -43.26 -19.00 33.28
C LEU A 15 -41.79 -19.39 33.33
N GLY A 16 -41.42 -20.45 32.61
CA GLY A 16 -40.03 -20.72 32.25
C GLY A 16 -39.65 -19.86 31.05
N VAL A 17 -38.77 -18.87 31.26
CA VAL A 17 -38.11 -18.14 30.18
C VAL A 17 -36.97 -19.02 29.67
N PHE A 18 -37.17 -19.64 28.51
CA PHE A 18 -36.04 -20.14 27.73
C PHE A 18 -35.49 -18.95 26.96
N ALA A 19 -34.37 -18.41 27.43
CA ALA A 19 -33.55 -17.50 26.62
C ALA A 19 -32.87 -18.37 25.56
N GLU A 20 -33.45 -18.39 24.37
CA GLU A 20 -32.77 -18.92 23.20
C GLU A 20 -31.74 -17.87 22.80
N ASP A 21 -30.49 -18.08 23.21
CA ASP A 21 -29.36 -17.26 22.79
C ASP A 21 -29.21 -17.39 21.27
N THR A 22 -29.92 -16.54 20.53
CA THR A 22 -29.67 -16.35 19.11
C THR A 22 -28.32 -15.64 18.99
N VAL A 23 -27.25 -16.42 19.03
CA VAL A 23 -25.93 -15.97 18.56
C VAL A 23 -26.14 -15.53 17.13
N SER A 24 -26.05 -14.23 16.88
CA SER A 24 -25.98 -13.68 15.54
C SER A 24 -24.78 -14.34 14.86
N GLN A 25 -25.07 -15.31 13.98
CA GLN A 25 -24.08 -15.83 13.05
C GLN A 25 -23.56 -14.62 12.28
N ILE A 26 -22.33 -14.20 12.59
CA ILE A 26 -21.60 -13.23 11.77
C ILE A 26 -21.41 -13.94 10.45
N GLY A 27 -22.30 -13.67 9.49
CA GLY A 27 -22.13 -14.12 8.13
C GLY A 27 -20.82 -13.53 7.63
N ILE A 28 -19.80 -14.38 7.48
CA ILE A 28 -18.61 -13.99 6.73
C ILE A 28 -19.09 -13.79 5.30
N ASN A 29 -19.16 -12.52 4.89
CA ASN A 29 -19.47 -12.16 3.53
C ASN A 29 -18.24 -12.53 2.68
N ASP A 30 -18.23 -13.74 2.11
CA ASP A 30 -17.13 -14.32 1.33
C ASP A 30 -16.85 -13.60 -0.01
N SER A 31 -17.39 -12.40 -0.23
CA SER A 31 -17.20 -11.62 -1.45
C SER A 31 -16.41 -10.34 -1.22
N LEU A 32 -15.29 -10.43 -0.52
CA LEU A 32 -14.30 -9.35 -0.45
C LEU A 32 -13.40 -9.42 -1.68
N TRP A 33 -13.93 -8.98 -2.83
CA TRP A 33 -13.21 -8.86 -4.10
C TRP A 33 -12.56 -7.47 -4.19
N TYR A 34 -11.25 -7.45 -4.31
CA TYR A 34 -10.50 -6.21 -4.56
C TYR A 34 -10.16 -6.11 -6.04
N PRO A 35 -10.39 -4.94 -6.69
CA PRO A 35 -10.00 -4.77 -8.07
C PRO A 35 -8.48 -4.83 -8.18
N TYR A 36 -8.01 -5.85 -8.90
CA TYR A 36 -6.63 -6.00 -9.31
C TYR A 36 -6.59 -6.25 -10.83
N ASP A 37 -5.55 -5.76 -11.47
CA ASP A 37 -5.24 -6.01 -12.87
C ASP A 37 -3.88 -6.69 -12.97
N GLU A 38 -3.81 -7.84 -13.62
CA GLU A 38 -2.57 -8.56 -13.87
C GLU A 38 -2.36 -8.82 -15.36
N ALA A 39 -1.12 -8.70 -15.83
CA ALA A 39 -0.76 -8.95 -17.21
C ALA A 39 0.62 -9.59 -17.30
N LEU A 40 0.73 -10.64 -18.12
CA LEU A 40 1.99 -11.28 -18.49
C LEU A 40 2.20 -11.17 -20.00
N VAL A 41 3.25 -10.47 -20.40
CA VAL A 41 3.67 -10.35 -21.79
C VAL A 41 4.89 -11.24 -22.01
N LEU A 42 4.74 -12.19 -22.92
CA LEU A 42 5.82 -13.01 -23.45
C LEU A 42 6.07 -12.60 -24.89
N LYS A 43 7.28 -12.13 -25.19
CA LYS A 43 7.64 -11.69 -26.53
C LYS A 43 8.99 -12.30 -26.91
N PRO A 44 9.07 -13.11 -27.99
CA PRO A 44 10.35 -13.57 -28.50
C PRO A 44 11.16 -12.37 -29.00
N LEU A 45 12.44 -12.34 -28.65
CA LEU A 45 13.42 -11.37 -29.09
C LEU A 45 14.41 -12.04 -30.07
N PRO A 46 15.20 -11.27 -30.84
CA PRO A 46 16.29 -11.81 -31.64
C PRO A 46 17.25 -12.67 -30.82
N ASN A 47 18.04 -13.50 -31.50
CA ASN A 47 19.04 -14.38 -30.87
C ASN A 47 18.48 -15.43 -29.89
N ASN A 48 17.20 -15.81 -30.05
CA ASN A 48 16.53 -16.78 -29.19
C ASN A 48 16.37 -16.31 -27.73
N ASP A 49 16.39 -14.99 -27.51
CA ASP A 49 16.05 -14.37 -26.25
C ASP A 49 14.52 -14.29 -26.07
N LEU A 50 14.04 -14.25 -24.83
CA LEU A 50 12.62 -14.12 -24.50
C LEU A 50 12.42 -12.96 -23.53
N LEU A 51 11.63 -11.97 -23.93
CA LEU A 51 11.12 -10.96 -23.01
C LEU A 51 9.96 -11.55 -22.20
N LEU A 52 10.09 -11.47 -20.88
CA LEU A 52 9.04 -11.73 -19.92
C LEU A 52 8.77 -10.45 -19.13
N SER A 53 7.56 -9.92 -19.22
CA SER A 53 7.14 -8.73 -18.49
C SER A 53 5.85 -9.04 -17.75
N PHE A 54 5.91 -8.96 -16.43
CA PHE A 54 4.77 -9.15 -15.53
C PHE A 54 4.42 -7.81 -14.89
N ALA A 55 3.14 -7.43 -14.98
CA ALA A 55 2.60 -6.23 -14.36
C ALA A 55 1.43 -6.62 -13.47
N PHE A 56 1.41 -6.07 -12.26
CA PHE A 56 0.34 -6.27 -11.28
C PHE A 56 -0.02 -4.93 -10.66
N GLN A 57 -1.30 -4.59 -10.73
CA GLN A 57 -1.87 -3.37 -10.16
C GLN A 57 -2.96 -3.76 -9.17
N LEU A 58 -2.88 -3.21 -7.97
CA LEU A 58 -3.83 -3.46 -6.89
C LEU A 58 -4.39 -2.14 -6.40
N GLN A 59 -5.71 -2.06 -6.26
CA GLN A 59 -6.39 -0.95 -5.63
C GLN A 59 -6.85 -1.37 -4.24
N SER A 60 -6.30 -0.71 -3.22
CA SER A 60 -6.75 -0.88 -1.84
C SER A 60 -7.95 -0.01 -1.55
N GLU A 61 -8.52 -0.19 -0.36
CA GLU A 61 -9.46 0.76 0.22
C GLU A 61 -8.81 2.15 0.36
N PRO A 62 -9.59 3.23 0.31
CA PRO A 62 -9.07 4.58 0.57
C PRO A 62 -8.37 4.60 1.92
N PHE A 63 -7.10 4.99 1.90
CA PHE A 63 -6.29 5.18 3.09
C PHE A 63 -5.92 6.65 3.17
N ASP A 64 -6.21 7.28 4.31
CA ASP A 64 -5.76 8.63 4.60
C ASP A 64 -4.66 8.60 5.68
N PRO A 65 -3.38 8.84 5.32
CA PRO A 65 -2.28 8.85 6.30
C PRO A 65 -2.39 9.94 7.38
N ALA A 66 -3.46 10.75 7.38
CA ALA A 66 -3.78 11.76 8.41
C ALA A 66 -4.41 11.13 9.64
N VAL A 67 -5.20 10.09 9.39
CA VAL A 67 -6.03 9.47 10.39
C VAL A 67 -5.18 8.40 11.05
N SER A 68 -4.69 8.73 12.24
CA SER A 68 -3.87 7.78 12.98
C SER A 68 -4.68 6.53 13.30
N SER A 69 -4.11 5.38 12.95
CA SER A 69 -4.56 4.04 13.35
C SER A 69 -4.64 3.83 14.88
N MET A 70 -4.19 4.80 15.68
CA MET A 70 -4.31 4.83 17.14
C MET A 70 -5.57 5.51 17.67
N SER A 71 -6.41 6.08 16.80
CA SER A 71 -7.73 6.56 17.24
C SER A 71 -8.62 5.36 17.57
N TYR A 72 -9.11 5.29 18.81
CA TYR A 72 -9.82 4.14 19.36
C TYR A 72 -11.11 3.77 18.58
N ASP A 73 -11.63 4.72 17.81
CA ASP A 73 -12.86 4.60 17.02
C ASP A 73 -12.63 4.20 15.54
N ALA A 74 -11.37 4.19 15.06
CA ALA A 74 -11.03 3.82 13.68
C ALA A 74 -9.99 2.69 13.64
N TYR A 75 -10.45 1.46 13.90
CA TYR A 75 -9.68 0.27 13.55
C TYR A 75 -9.65 0.14 12.01
N GLU A 76 -8.62 0.70 11.38
CA GLU A 76 -8.41 0.51 9.93
C GLU A 76 -7.86 -0.90 9.68
N HIS A 77 -8.75 -1.80 9.30
CA HIS A 77 -8.39 -3.13 8.83
C HIS A 77 -7.98 -3.06 7.35
N TYR A 78 -6.70 -2.86 7.07
CA TYR A 78 -6.18 -3.06 5.72
C TYR A 78 -6.22 -4.55 5.38
N THR A 79 -7.05 -4.91 4.42
CA THR A 79 -7.24 -6.27 3.93
C THR A 79 -6.27 -6.63 2.80
N THR A 80 -5.98 -5.69 1.90
CA THR A 80 -5.13 -5.87 0.72
C THR A 80 -3.89 -5.00 0.70
N PHE A 81 -3.91 -3.85 1.38
CA PHE A 81 -2.73 -3.01 1.45
C PHE A 81 -1.70 -3.63 2.42
N PRO A 82 -0.42 -3.78 2.02
CA PRO A 82 0.54 -4.50 2.86
C PRO A 82 0.76 -3.81 4.20
N ARG A 83 0.59 -4.56 5.30
CA ARG A 83 0.63 -4.04 6.68
C ARG A 83 1.89 -3.23 7.05
N ALA A 84 3.00 -3.47 6.35
CA ALA A 84 4.26 -2.75 6.60
C ALA A 84 4.27 -1.31 6.05
N ILE A 85 3.35 -0.97 5.14
CA ILE A 85 3.37 0.32 4.42
C ILE A 85 2.57 1.44 5.11
N PRO A 86 1.33 1.26 5.63
CA PRO A 86 0.59 2.37 6.26
C PRO A 86 1.34 3.03 7.41
N PRO A 87 1.89 2.29 8.39
CA PRO A 87 2.62 2.91 9.50
C PRO A 87 3.86 3.67 9.02
N LEU A 88 4.47 3.23 7.92
CA LEU A 88 5.59 3.92 7.29
C LEU A 88 5.15 5.24 6.65
N LEU A 89 4.04 5.26 5.93
CA LEU A 89 3.49 6.47 5.32
C LEU A 89 3.06 7.49 6.37
N GLU A 90 2.35 7.05 7.42
CA GLU A 90 1.92 7.88 8.56
C GLU A 90 3.14 8.51 9.27
N SER A 91 4.11 7.69 9.69
CA SER A 91 5.26 8.14 10.49
C SER A 91 6.24 9.06 9.74
N THR A 92 6.17 9.06 8.40
CA THR A 92 7.01 9.89 7.53
C THR A 92 6.23 11.00 6.84
N ALA A 93 4.93 11.16 7.13
CA ALA A 93 4.05 12.08 6.41
C ALA A 93 4.16 11.95 4.87
N THR A 94 4.38 10.72 4.38
CA THR A 94 4.54 10.44 2.95
C THR A 94 3.18 10.18 2.32
N ARG A 95 2.88 10.87 1.21
CA ARG A 95 1.64 10.70 0.45
C ARG A 95 1.72 9.63 -0.61
N GLN A 96 2.85 9.62 -1.30
CA GLN A 96 3.15 8.61 -2.29
C GLN A 96 4.66 8.43 -2.36
N PHE A 97 5.08 7.21 -2.62
CA PHE A 97 6.44 6.94 -3.02
C PHE A 97 6.43 5.91 -4.14
N HIS A 98 7.46 5.93 -4.98
CA HIS A 98 7.74 4.78 -5.82
C HIS A 98 9.19 4.41 -5.71
N LEU A 99 9.40 3.11 -5.72
CA LEU A 99 10.68 2.46 -5.54
C LEU A 99 10.92 1.54 -6.73
N ARG A 100 12.10 1.67 -7.33
CA ARG A 100 12.48 0.90 -8.52
C ARG A 100 13.83 0.26 -8.28
N PHE A 101 13.92 -1.02 -8.63
CA PHE A 101 15.15 -1.81 -8.66
C PHE A 101 15.36 -2.25 -10.11
N THR A 102 16.44 -1.80 -10.74
CA THR A 102 16.73 -2.14 -12.14
C THR A 102 18.15 -2.69 -12.26
N ARG A 103 18.31 -3.87 -12.84
CA ARG A 103 19.62 -4.48 -13.12
C ARG A 103 19.71 -4.91 -14.57
N GLY A 104 20.89 -4.71 -15.14
CA GLY A 104 21.21 -5.12 -16.50
C GLY A 104 21.12 -3.98 -17.51
N PHE A 105 21.30 -4.34 -18.77
CA PHE A 105 21.28 -3.42 -19.89
C PHE A 105 20.17 -3.79 -20.86
N TRP A 106 19.59 -2.79 -21.51
CA TRP A 106 18.60 -2.98 -22.56
C TRP A 106 19.20 -2.56 -23.90
N ASP A 107 19.34 -3.51 -24.83
CA ASP A 107 19.75 -3.20 -26.19
C ASP A 107 18.54 -2.70 -27.01
N ALA A 108 18.36 -1.39 -27.04
CA ALA A 108 17.26 -0.78 -27.78
C ALA A 108 17.35 -0.95 -29.31
N LEU A 109 18.55 -1.23 -29.85
CA LEU A 109 18.73 -1.44 -31.28
C LEU A 109 18.22 -2.82 -31.70
N SER A 110 18.53 -3.85 -30.91
CA SER A 110 18.13 -5.22 -31.19
C SER A 110 16.73 -5.55 -30.67
N TRP A 111 16.36 -5.05 -29.49
CA TRP A 111 15.11 -5.43 -28.82
C TRP A 111 13.98 -4.40 -28.98
N GLY A 112 14.30 -3.21 -29.50
CA GLY A 112 13.36 -2.11 -29.69
C GLY A 112 13.12 -1.31 -28.40
N GLN A 113 11.98 -0.64 -28.31
CA GLN A 113 11.63 0.18 -27.15
C GLN A 113 11.44 -0.67 -25.89
N LEU A 114 11.88 -0.15 -24.75
CA LEU A 114 11.60 -0.72 -23.43
C LEU A 114 10.09 -0.92 -23.20
N PRO A 115 9.68 -1.96 -22.44
CA PRO A 115 8.31 -2.08 -21.94
C PRO A 115 7.83 -0.77 -21.30
N HIS A 116 6.53 -0.47 -21.46
CA HIS A 116 5.91 0.75 -20.92
C HIS A 116 6.61 2.06 -21.34
N ALA A 117 7.28 2.05 -22.50
CA ALA A 117 8.11 3.15 -23.00
C ALA A 117 9.21 3.60 -22.03
N GLY A 118 9.65 2.72 -21.12
CA GLY A 118 10.64 3.03 -20.09
C GLY A 118 10.11 3.90 -18.95
N LYS A 119 8.79 4.15 -18.86
CA LYS A 119 8.21 4.96 -17.76
C LYS A 119 8.31 4.28 -16.41
N GLU A 120 8.24 2.96 -16.40
CA GLU A 120 8.28 2.11 -15.19
C GLU A 120 9.69 1.57 -14.92
N ALA A 121 10.55 1.52 -15.95
CA ALA A 121 11.95 1.16 -15.80
C ALA A 121 12.73 2.31 -15.17
N GLY A 122 13.51 2.01 -14.12
CA GLY A 122 14.44 2.96 -13.54
C GLY A 122 15.79 2.96 -14.27
N ALA A 123 16.66 3.88 -13.86
CA ALA A 123 18.09 3.72 -14.15
C ALA A 123 18.63 2.47 -13.43
N SER A 124 19.78 1.94 -13.89
CA SER A 124 20.48 0.84 -13.20
C SER A 124 20.67 1.19 -11.72
N GLY A 125 20.53 0.17 -10.86
CA GLY A 125 20.55 0.33 -9.41
C GLY A 125 19.15 0.63 -8.86
N VAL A 126 19.09 1.51 -7.85
CA VAL A 126 17.85 1.85 -7.16
C VAL A 126 17.46 3.30 -7.40
N GLU A 127 16.17 3.51 -7.60
CA GLU A 127 15.56 4.84 -7.69
C GLU A 127 14.38 4.92 -6.72
N LEU A 128 14.38 5.97 -5.90
CA LEU A 128 13.29 6.28 -4.98
C LEU A 128 12.81 7.69 -5.28
N TRP A 129 11.50 7.86 -5.39
CA TRP A 129 10.86 9.17 -5.35
C TRP A 129 9.70 9.17 -4.37
N SER A 130 9.47 10.32 -3.75
CA SER A 130 8.41 10.48 -2.76
C SER A 130 7.87 11.90 -2.73
N GLN A 131 6.58 12.02 -2.46
CA GLN A 131 5.95 13.26 -2.02
C GLN A 131 5.74 13.22 -0.52
N VAL A 132 6.45 14.09 0.18
CA VAL A 132 6.37 14.21 1.64
C VAL A 132 5.67 15.50 1.98
N GLN A 133 4.73 15.43 2.90
CA GLN A 133 4.08 16.61 3.44
C GLN A 133 4.85 17.15 4.64
N ALA A 134 5.09 18.46 4.65
CA ALA A 134 5.80 19.14 5.73
C ALA A 134 5.50 20.65 5.75
N MET A 135 5.82 21.31 6.85
CA MET A 135 5.74 22.77 6.99
C MET A 135 6.87 23.48 6.24
N ASP A 136 8.07 22.90 6.27
CA ASP A 136 9.28 23.42 5.64
C ASP A 136 10.10 22.30 4.97
N GLN A 137 11.12 22.71 4.21
CA GLN A 137 11.97 21.77 3.46
C GLN A 137 12.87 20.93 4.38
N GLU A 138 13.22 21.42 5.56
CA GLU A 138 14.09 20.71 6.51
C GLU A 138 13.35 19.54 7.15
N GLN A 139 12.12 19.78 7.61
CA GLN A 139 11.21 18.75 8.08
C GLN A 139 10.89 17.73 6.99
N ALA A 140 10.66 18.18 5.75
CA ALA A 140 10.48 17.28 4.61
C ALA A 140 11.68 16.36 4.40
N PHE A 141 12.89 16.92 4.43
CA PHE A 141 14.14 16.17 4.25
C PHE A 141 14.38 15.17 5.40
N HIS A 142 14.06 15.55 6.63
CA HIS A 142 14.15 14.65 7.79
C HIS A 142 13.19 13.46 7.65
N ASN A 143 11.94 13.71 7.24
CA ASN A 143 10.95 12.66 6.99
C ASN A 143 11.34 11.76 5.80
N TRP A 144 11.93 12.35 4.75
CA TRP A 144 12.52 11.61 3.64
C TRP A 144 13.65 10.67 4.06
N LYS A 145 14.56 11.12 4.93
CA LYS A 145 15.61 10.28 5.51
C LYS A 145 15.04 9.13 6.34
N LYS A 146 13.97 9.37 7.10
CA LYS A 146 13.26 8.30 7.82
C LYS A 146 12.66 7.27 6.86
N LEU A 147 11.97 7.74 5.82
CA LEU A 147 11.39 6.89 4.78
C LEU A 147 12.46 6.01 4.12
N SER A 148 13.58 6.60 3.68
CA SER A 148 14.65 5.85 3.02
C SER A 148 15.29 4.81 3.92
N ASN A 149 15.46 5.09 5.22
CA ASN A 149 15.98 4.14 6.21
C ASN A 149 15.02 2.98 6.46
N SER A 150 13.72 3.24 6.57
CA SER A 150 12.73 2.19 6.77
C SER A 150 12.59 1.30 5.53
N LEU A 151 12.61 1.88 4.32
CA LEU A 151 12.61 1.12 3.06
C LEU A 151 13.90 0.32 2.87
N SER A 152 15.05 0.84 3.32
CA SER A 152 16.32 0.10 3.36
C SER A 152 16.17 -1.20 4.15
N GLY A 153 15.53 -1.16 5.32
CA GLY A 153 15.25 -2.35 6.12
C GLY A 153 14.24 -3.31 5.47
N LEU A 154 13.15 -2.78 4.89
CA LEU A 154 12.10 -3.58 4.26
C LEU A 154 12.59 -4.32 3.01
N PHE A 155 13.41 -3.67 2.19
CA PHE A 155 13.89 -4.20 0.92
C PHE A 155 15.33 -4.73 0.98
N CYS A 156 15.95 -4.78 2.17
CA CYS A 156 17.35 -5.19 2.37
C CYS A 156 18.31 -4.50 1.38
N SER A 157 18.17 -3.18 1.24
CA SER A 157 18.88 -2.37 0.24
C SER A 157 19.64 -1.23 0.90
N SER A 158 20.58 -0.63 0.20
CA SER A 158 21.43 0.45 0.73
C SER A 158 20.79 1.84 0.64
N LEU A 159 19.45 1.93 0.60
CA LEU A 159 18.67 3.17 0.60
C LEU A 159 18.97 4.09 1.80
N ASN A 160 19.53 3.54 2.89
CA ASN A 160 20.00 4.31 4.05
C ASN A 160 21.14 5.29 3.71
N PHE A 161 21.90 5.02 2.63
CA PHE A 161 22.93 5.94 2.10
C PHE A 161 22.37 7.07 1.23
N ILE A 162 21.05 7.23 1.12
CA ILE A 162 20.46 8.45 0.55
C ILE A 162 20.74 9.59 1.52
N ASP A 163 21.48 10.59 1.06
CA ASP A 163 21.82 11.81 1.79
C ASP A 163 21.45 13.04 0.95
N GLU A 164 21.84 14.24 1.41
CA GLU A 164 21.57 15.48 0.70
C GLU A 164 22.25 15.50 -0.68
N SER A 165 23.46 14.95 -0.79
CA SER A 165 24.22 14.90 -2.06
C SER A 165 23.55 14.05 -3.14
N ARG A 166 22.74 13.07 -2.71
CA ARG A 166 22.02 12.15 -3.59
C ARG A 166 20.53 12.47 -3.71
N THR A 167 20.05 13.47 -2.98
CA THR A 167 18.64 13.89 -2.99
C THR A 167 18.48 15.12 -3.86
N THR A 168 17.57 15.05 -4.82
CA THR A 168 17.18 16.18 -5.66
C THR A 168 15.77 16.62 -5.30
N PHE A 169 15.55 17.93 -5.26
CA PHE A 169 14.24 18.58 -5.11
C PHE A 169 13.80 19.16 -6.47
N PRO A 170 13.00 18.43 -7.27
CA PRO A 170 12.67 18.89 -8.60
C PRO A 170 11.66 20.05 -8.54
N ARG A 171 12.11 21.28 -8.81
CA ARG A 171 11.27 22.49 -8.78
C ARG A 171 10.16 22.51 -9.84
N ARG A 172 10.32 21.76 -10.92
CA ARG A 172 9.33 21.56 -11.99
C ARG A 172 9.32 20.09 -12.35
N SER A 173 8.37 19.37 -11.80
CA SER A 173 8.17 17.96 -12.05
C SER A 173 6.68 17.75 -12.25
N TYR A 174 6.31 16.96 -13.25
CA TYR A 174 4.94 16.53 -13.54
C TYR A 174 4.42 15.55 -12.47
N ALA A 175 4.75 15.77 -11.20
CA ALA A 175 4.11 15.05 -10.12
C ALA A 175 2.67 15.54 -10.15
N SER A 176 1.80 14.71 -10.69
CA SER A 176 0.43 15.04 -10.99
C SER A 176 -0.20 15.74 -9.79
N ASP A 177 -0.88 16.86 -10.04
CA ASP A 177 -1.92 17.43 -9.18
C ASP A 177 -3.11 16.44 -9.03
N ILE A 178 -2.85 15.15 -8.86
CA ILE A 178 -3.83 14.25 -8.24
C ILE A 178 -3.91 14.77 -6.82
N GLY A 179 -4.97 15.52 -6.54
CA GLY A 179 -5.21 16.25 -5.31
C GLY A 179 -5.14 15.36 -4.08
N ALA A 180 -3.92 15.02 -3.65
CA ALA A 180 -3.66 14.46 -2.34
C ALA A 180 -4.10 15.54 -1.35
N PRO A 181 -5.18 15.31 -0.60
CA PRO A 181 -5.75 16.34 0.27
C PRO A 181 -4.71 16.69 1.33
N LEU A 182 -4.19 17.92 1.34
CA LEU A 182 -3.23 18.37 2.35
C LEU A 182 -3.83 18.19 3.75
N PHE A 183 -3.09 17.60 4.69
CA PHE A 183 -3.51 17.40 6.09
C PHE A 183 -3.80 18.71 6.79
N ASN A 184 -3.02 19.74 6.45
CA ASN A 184 -3.09 21.09 7.01
C ASN A 184 -2.92 22.10 5.87
N SER A 185 -3.77 23.12 5.81
CA SER A 185 -3.68 24.22 4.82
C SER A 185 -2.36 25.00 4.89
N THR A 186 -1.58 24.81 5.96
CA THR A 186 -0.29 25.46 6.21
C THR A 186 0.89 24.65 5.67
N GLU A 187 0.71 23.36 5.41
CA GLU A 187 1.76 22.45 4.95
C GLU A 187 1.80 22.36 3.43
N LYS A 188 2.96 21.98 2.90
CA LYS A 188 3.20 21.83 1.46
C LYS A 188 3.70 20.43 1.15
N LEU A 189 3.50 20.00 -0.09
CA LEU A 189 4.08 18.76 -0.61
C LEU A 189 5.45 19.05 -1.20
N TYR A 190 6.45 18.30 -0.73
CA TYR A 190 7.81 18.34 -1.20
C TYR A 190 8.09 17.06 -1.99
N LEU A 191 8.34 17.21 -3.29
CA LEU A 191 8.81 16.11 -4.10
C LEU A 191 10.32 15.95 -3.93
N MET A 192 10.73 14.74 -3.59
CA MET A 192 12.13 14.34 -3.47
C MET A 192 12.40 13.11 -4.33
N ARG A 193 13.59 13.07 -4.91
CA ARG A 193 14.10 11.94 -5.70
C ARG A 193 15.53 11.65 -5.32
N ALA A 194 15.86 10.37 -5.15
CA ALA A 194 17.24 9.91 -5.09
C ALA A 194 17.45 8.69 -5.98
N SER A 195 18.69 8.50 -6.40
CA SER A 195 19.12 7.32 -7.13
C SER A 195 20.46 6.83 -6.60
N LEU A 196 20.60 5.51 -6.52
CA LEU A 196 21.79 4.78 -6.15
C LEU A 196 22.21 3.88 -7.32
N PRO A 197 22.99 4.40 -8.29
CA PRO A 197 23.32 3.66 -9.50
C PRO A 197 24.17 2.40 -9.25
N ASN A 198 24.97 2.43 -8.18
CA ASN A 198 25.90 1.38 -7.81
C ASN A 198 25.31 0.37 -6.82
N GLU A 199 23.99 0.36 -6.62
CA GLU A 199 23.36 -0.60 -5.73
C GLU A 199 23.43 -2.03 -6.31
N PRO A 200 24.05 -2.99 -5.61
CA PRO A 200 24.04 -4.38 -6.04
C PRO A 200 22.65 -4.97 -5.78
N ILE A 201 21.90 -5.26 -6.84
CA ILE A 201 20.57 -5.86 -6.72
C ILE A 201 20.71 -7.37 -6.66
N CYS A 202 20.30 -7.95 -5.53
CA CYS A 202 20.28 -9.38 -5.26
C CYS A 202 18.84 -9.94 -5.27
N THR A 203 18.70 -11.26 -5.34
CA THR A 203 17.40 -11.94 -5.27
C THR A 203 16.68 -11.72 -3.94
N GLU A 204 17.42 -11.44 -2.87
CA GLU A 204 16.87 -11.04 -1.57
C GLU A 204 16.14 -9.69 -1.59
N ASN A 205 16.46 -8.76 -2.49
CA ASN A 205 15.70 -7.52 -2.67
C ASN A 205 14.32 -7.76 -3.29
N LEU A 206 14.15 -8.86 -4.05
CA LEU A 206 12.92 -9.17 -4.77
C LEU A 206 11.89 -9.92 -3.91
N THR A 207 12.36 -10.63 -2.88
CA THR A 207 11.48 -11.41 -1.98
C THR A 207 10.44 -10.54 -1.26
N PRO A 208 10.78 -9.34 -0.75
CA PRO A 208 9.78 -8.41 -0.21
C PRO A 208 8.74 -7.99 -1.23
N PHE A 209 9.11 -7.69 -2.49
CA PHE A 209 8.13 -7.33 -3.53
C PHE A 209 7.07 -8.42 -3.71
N ILE A 210 7.49 -9.68 -3.84
CA ILE A 210 6.56 -10.81 -3.99
C ILE A 210 5.64 -10.94 -2.77
N LYS A 211 6.15 -10.68 -1.56
CA LYS A 211 5.33 -10.66 -0.34
C LYS A 211 4.33 -9.51 -0.31
N LEU A 212 4.67 -8.35 -0.87
CA LEU A 212 3.73 -7.22 -1.00
C LEU A 212 2.65 -7.48 -2.05
N LEU A 213 2.93 -8.32 -3.05
CA LEU A 213 1.95 -8.77 -4.06
C LEU A 213 0.96 -9.82 -3.54
N MET A 214 1.09 -10.26 -2.27
CA MET A 214 0.28 -11.34 -1.75
C MET A 214 -1.16 -10.92 -1.43
N VAL A 215 -2.06 -11.33 -2.32
CA VAL A 215 -3.46 -11.71 -2.03
C VAL A 215 -3.47 -13.02 -1.22
N SER A 216 -2.79 -13.07 -0.07
CA SER A 216 -2.66 -14.28 0.79
C SER A 216 -3.91 -14.51 1.66
N ARG A 217 -5.09 -14.46 1.05
CA ARG A 217 -6.30 -15.08 1.62
C ARG A 217 -7.10 -15.91 0.62
N TYR A 218 -6.84 -15.86 -0.69
CA TYR A 218 -7.76 -16.43 -1.68
C TYR A 218 -7.15 -17.32 -2.77
N CYS A 219 -5.83 -17.58 -2.76
CA CYS A 219 -5.27 -18.65 -3.57
C CYS A 219 -4.94 -19.86 -2.68
N CYS A 220 -5.93 -20.75 -2.54
CA CYS A 220 -5.75 -22.15 -2.16
C CYS A 220 -6.21 -23.02 -3.33
#